data_AF-A0A3M0WTD4-F1
#
_entry.id   AF-A0A3M0WTD4-F1
#
_cell.length_a   1.000
_cell.length_b   1.000
_cell.length_c   1.000
_cell.angle_alpha   90.00
_cell.angle_beta   90.00
_cell.angle_gamma   90.00
#
_symmetry.space_group_name_H-M   'P 1'
#
loop_
_entity.id
_entity.type
_entity.pdbx_description
1 polymer ?
#
loop_
_entity_poly.entity_id
_entity_poly.type
_entity_poly.pdbx_seq_one_letter_code
_entity_poly.pdbx_strand_id
1 'polypeptide(L)'
;MYKKLFVVFIVFSMAAVFAQRSHPNLILTKSAVEEIKSNLGNYPVFDRSVELAKEFVGKALNSKMDVPWPKDAGGGYTHERHKQNYNEMYFAGILYQITGQVKYAKFIEEMLDKYAEMYPKLGKHPEGKKQHPGRLFWQSLNETVWLLHTIQAYDCIYDWLPQEKRALYEKNIFRPMTKFFVEECTEEFDRIHNHGTWIVAAVGMAGFVLEDEQLVKMSL
;
A
#
# COMPACT_ATOMS: atom_id res chain seq x y z
N MET A 1 -25.23 -67.09 3.37
CA MET A 1 -25.09 -65.95 2.43
C MET A 1 -25.02 -64.66 3.24
N TYR A 2 -23.83 -64.12 3.49
CA TYR A 2 -23.68 -62.77 4.05
C TYR A 2 -22.73 -61.99 3.15
N LYS A 3 -23.30 -61.06 2.35
CA LYS A 3 -22.56 -60.11 1.53
C LYS A 3 -21.87 -59.11 2.47
N LYS A 4 -20.54 -59.12 2.53
CA LYS A 4 -19.77 -58.06 3.18
C LYS A 4 -19.85 -56.81 2.32
N LEU A 5 -20.58 -55.81 2.80
CA LEU A 5 -20.68 -54.49 2.21
C LEU A 5 -19.39 -53.72 2.54
N PHE A 6 -18.53 -53.50 1.56
CA PHE A 6 -17.37 -52.62 1.69
C PHE A 6 -17.87 -51.18 1.61
N VAL A 7 -17.98 -50.49 2.73
CA VAL A 7 -18.22 -49.04 2.78
C VAL A 7 -16.87 -48.36 2.71
N VAL A 8 -16.57 -47.76 1.56
CA VAL A 8 -15.41 -46.87 1.40
C VAL A 8 -15.80 -45.51 1.96
N PHE A 9 -15.24 -45.15 3.12
CA PHE A 9 -15.29 -43.78 3.62
C PHE A 9 -14.33 -42.92 2.79
N ILE A 10 -14.86 -42.15 1.84
CA ILE A 10 -14.12 -41.06 1.20
C ILE A 10 -14.11 -39.90 2.20
N VAL A 11 -13.00 -39.75 2.92
CA VAL A 11 -12.71 -38.54 3.69
C VAL A 11 -12.37 -37.45 2.68
N PHE A 12 -13.35 -36.63 2.30
CA PHE A 12 -13.08 -35.36 1.64
C PHE A 12 -12.45 -34.43 2.69
N SER A 13 -11.12 -34.39 2.74
CA SER A 13 -10.42 -33.32 3.44
C SER A 13 -10.72 -32.02 2.68
N MET A 14 -11.69 -31.26 3.18
CA MET A 14 -11.94 -29.90 2.75
C MET A 14 -10.82 -29.02 3.31
N ALA A 15 -9.60 -29.24 2.82
CA ALA A 15 -8.55 -28.24 2.94
C ALA A 15 -9.05 -27.08 2.08
N ALA A 16 -9.56 -26.04 2.73
CA ALA A 16 -9.68 -24.74 2.11
C ALA A 16 -8.26 -24.38 1.65
N VAL A 17 -7.97 -24.65 0.38
CA VAL A 17 -6.81 -24.07 -0.30
C VAL A 17 -7.17 -22.60 -0.37
N PHE A 18 -6.82 -21.85 0.67
CA PHE A 18 -6.56 -20.43 0.50
C PHE A 18 -5.46 -20.40 -0.54
N ALA A 19 -5.83 -20.18 -1.80
CA ALA A 19 -4.86 -19.86 -2.82
C ALA A 19 -4.10 -18.65 -2.26
N GLN A 20 -2.83 -18.86 -1.90
CA GLN A 20 -1.98 -17.79 -1.39
C GLN A 20 -2.12 -16.63 -2.37
N ARG A 21 -2.70 -15.52 -1.93
CA ARG A 21 -2.97 -14.40 -2.84
C ARG A 21 -1.62 -13.91 -3.33
N SER A 22 -1.41 -14.00 -4.62
CA SER A 22 -0.13 -13.66 -5.23
C SER A 22 -0.04 -12.15 -5.41
N HIS A 23 1.01 -11.51 -4.91
CA HIS A 23 1.17 -10.06 -4.99
C HIS A 23 1.93 -9.62 -6.26
N PRO A 24 1.60 -8.50 -6.91
CA PRO A 24 0.53 -7.56 -6.53
C PRO A 24 -0.87 -8.11 -6.86
N ASN A 25 -1.86 -7.72 -6.05
CA ASN A 25 -3.25 -8.18 -6.17
C ASN A 25 -4.31 -7.07 -6.02
N LEU A 26 -3.90 -5.80 -6.04
CA LEU A 26 -4.80 -4.65 -6.03
C LEU A 26 -5.09 -4.15 -7.45
N ILE A 27 -4.65 -2.92 -7.76
CA ILE A 27 -4.83 -2.26 -9.06
C ILE A 27 -3.95 -2.92 -10.13
N LEU A 28 -2.74 -3.34 -9.75
CA LEU A 28 -1.95 -4.27 -10.54
C LEU A 28 -2.18 -5.69 -10.06
N THR A 29 -2.36 -6.60 -11.01
CA THR A 29 -2.34 -8.04 -10.78
C THR A 29 -1.15 -8.67 -11.51
N LYS A 30 -0.66 -9.83 -11.07
CA LYS A 30 0.41 -10.55 -11.80
C LYS A 30 0.09 -10.74 -13.28
N SER A 31 -1.16 -11.08 -13.63
CA SER A 31 -1.57 -11.25 -15.02
C SER A 31 -1.54 -9.94 -15.81
N ALA A 32 -2.02 -8.84 -15.22
CA ALA A 32 -1.96 -7.53 -15.86
C ALA A 32 -0.52 -7.04 -16.05
N VAL A 33 0.38 -7.33 -15.11
CA VAL A 33 1.81 -7.01 -15.24
C VAL A 33 2.45 -7.76 -16.41
N GLU A 34 2.15 -9.05 -16.60
CA GLU A 34 2.66 -9.80 -17.76
C GLU A 34 2.09 -9.28 -19.09
N GLU A 35 0.81 -8.90 -19.11
CA GLU A 35 0.20 -8.25 -20.28
C GLU A 35 0.88 -6.92 -20.61
N ILE A 36 1.11 -6.07 -19.61
CA ILE A 36 1.87 -4.82 -19.76
C ILE A 36 3.25 -5.09 -20.35
N LYS A 37 4.00 -6.04 -19.78
CA LYS A 37 5.37 -6.38 -20.23
C LYS A 37 5.40 -6.83 -21.69
N SER A 38 4.44 -7.66 -22.10
CA SER A 38 4.32 -8.14 -23.49
C SER A 38 3.99 -7.04 -24.50
N ASN A 39 3.45 -5.91 -24.03
CA ASN A 39 3.01 -4.79 -24.86
C ASN A 39 3.94 -3.56 -24.82
N LEU A 40 5.04 -3.61 -24.07
CA LEU A 40 6.07 -2.57 -24.11
C LEU A 40 6.65 -2.44 -25.53
N GLY A 41 6.72 -1.20 -26.03
CA GLY A 41 7.18 -0.89 -27.38
C GLY A 41 6.09 -0.91 -28.46
N ASN A 42 4.87 -1.38 -28.14
CA ASN A 42 3.79 -1.48 -29.12
C ASN A 42 2.90 -0.22 -29.17
N TYR A 43 2.90 0.59 -28.11
CA TYR A 43 1.98 1.72 -27.94
C TYR A 43 2.74 2.98 -27.53
N PRO A 44 3.03 3.92 -28.46
CA PRO A 44 3.88 5.08 -28.18
C PRO A 44 3.43 5.96 -26.99
N VAL A 45 2.12 6.09 -26.77
CA VAL A 45 1.58 6.86 -25.63
C VAL A 45 1.85 6.15 -24.30
N PHE A 46 1.74 4.82 -24.28
CA PHE A 46 2.05 4.01 -23.11
C PHE A 46 3.55 4.03 -22.81
N ASP A 47 4.38 3.81 -23.82
CA ASP A 47 5.84 3.82 -23.68
C ASP A 47 6.35 5.18 -23.16
N ARG A 48 5.79 6.28 -23.66
CA ARG A 48 6.09 7.62 -23.15
C ARG A 48 5.74 7.76 -21.66
N SER A 49 4.63 7.17 -21.22
CA SER A 49 4.22 7.21 -19.81
C SER A 49 5.19 6.41 -18.93
N VAL A 50 5.68 5.28 -19.41
CA VAL A 50 6.71 4.48 -18.74
C VAL A 50 8.04 5.24 -18.64
N GLU A 51 8.48 5.90 -19.72
CA GLU A 51 9.71 6.71 -19.69
C GLU A 51 9.59 7.91 -18.73
N LEU A 52 8.45 8.61 -18.71
CA LEU A 52 8.22 9.68 -17.74
C LEU A 52 8.27 9.17 -16.28
N ALA A 53 7.73 7.99 -16.01
CA ALA A 53 7.83 7.36 -14.69
C ALA A 53 9.29 7.01 -14.35
N LYS A 54 10.06 6.47 -15.29
CA LYS A 54 11.50 6.19 -15.11
C LYS A 54 12.30 7.46 -14.83
N GLU A 55 12.04 8.56 -15.53
CA GLU A 55 12.69 9.84 -15.28
C GLU A 55 12.33 10.40 -13.90
N PHE A 56 11.05 10.34 -13.53
CA PHE A 56 10.56 10.82 -12.22
C PHE A 56 11.21 10.06 -11.07
N VAL A 57 11.15 8.72 -11.08
CA VAL A 57 11.76 7.89 -10.05
C VAL A 57 13.29 7.93 -10.12
N GLY A 58 13.87 8.06 -11.33
CA GLY A 58 15.30 8.21 -11.53
C GLY A 58 15.88 9.44 -10.82
N LYS A 59 15.15 10.56 -10.80
CA LYS A 59 15.57 11.75 -10.02
C LYS A 59 15.57 11.47 -8.51
N ALA A 60 14.56 10.74 -8.01
CA ALA A 60 14.47 10.36 -6.61
C ALA A 60 15.60 9.41 -6.19
N LEU A 61 15.88 8.38 -7.00
CA LEU A 61 16.96 7.41 -6.78
C LEU A 61 18.35 8.06 -6.71
N ASN A 62 18.56 9.15 -7.46
CA ASN A 62 19.83 9.89 -7.48
C ASN A 62 19.90 11.01 -6.43
N SER A 63 18.85 11.17 -5.61
CA SER A 63 18.78 12.18 -4.56
C SER A 63 18.96 11.53 -3.19
N LYS A 64 19.40 12.30 -2.20
CA LYS A 64 19.40 11.83 -0.81
C LYS A 64 17.96 11.59 -0.37
N MET A 65 17.64 10.37 0.06
CA MET A 65 16.32 10.04 0.57
C MET A 65 15.96 10.89 1.79
N ASP A 66 14.78 11.49 1.72
CA ASP A 66 14.31 12.47 2.68
C ASP A 66 12.90 12.12 3.18
N VAL A 67 12.82 11.78 4.46
CA VAL A 67 11.57 11.49 5.17
C VAL A 67 11.62 12.36 6.43
N PRO A 68 11.19 13.63 6.34
CA PRO A 68 11.28 14.57 7.44
C PRO A 68 10.21 14.29 8.51
N TRP A 69 10.44 14.76 9.73
CA TRP A 69 9.40 14.71 10.77
C TRP A 69 8.27 15.70 10.43
N PRO A 70 6.99 15.34 10.62
CA PRO A 70 5.86 16.20 10.27
C PRO A 70 5.89 17.52 11.04
N LYS A 71 5.81 18.64 10.31
CA LYS A 71 5.89 19.99 10.89
C LYS A 71 4.96 20.97 10.19
N ASP A 72 4.99 21.02 8.88
CA ASP A 72 4.34 22.08 8.11
C ASP A 72 2.93 21.69 7.64
N ALA A 73 2.04 22.70 7.52
CA ALA A 73 0.71 22.52 6.94
C ALA A 73 0.74 22.31 5.41
N GLY A 74 -0.44 22.24 4.79
CA GLY A 74 -0.58 22.11 3.33
C GLY A 74 0.23 23.14 2.55
N GLY A 75 0.97 22.68 1.54
CA GLY A 75 1.90 23.48 0.74
C GLY A 75 3.26 23.76 1.40
N GLY A 76 3.42 23.41 2.69
CA GLY A 76 4.71 23.48 3.38
C GLY A 76 5.65 22.34 3.01
N TYR A 77 6.91 22.45 3.43
CA TYR A 77 7.95 21.53 3.00
C TYR A 77 7.70 20.07 3.43
N THR A 78 7.45 19.81 4.72
CA THR A 78 7.23 18.41 5.16
C THR A 78 5.99 17.80 4.51
N HIS A 79 4.96 18.61 4.29
CA HIS A 79 3.74 18.20 3.61
C HIS A 79 4.01 17.79 2.15
N GLU A 80 4.66 18.66 1.37
CA GLU A 80 4.97 18.38 -0.03
C GLU A 80 6.01 17.25 -0.17
N ARG A 81 6.93 17.12 0.79
CA ARG A 81 7.90 16.02 0.80
C ARG A 81 7.23 14.67 1.04
N HIS A 82 6.31 14.55 2.00
CA HIS A 82 5.56 13.31 2.18
C HIS A 82 4.65 12.99 0.99
N LYS A 83 4.12 14.02 0.30
CA LYS A 83 3.38 13.83 -0.96
C LYS A 83 4.24 13.25 -2.07
N GLN A 84 5.40 13.85 -2.26
CA GLN A 84 6.36 13.38 -3.25
C GLN A 84 6.84 11.96 -2.90
N ASN A 85 7.06 11.64 -1.61
CA ASN A 85 7.47 10.32 -1.17
C ASN A 85 6.45 9.22 -1.54
N TYR A 86 5.14 9.41 -1.31
CA TYR A 86 4.16 8.39 -1.68
C TYR A 86 4.06 8.23 -3.20
N ASN A 87 4.24 9.31 -3.98
CA ASN A 87 4.26 9.25 -5.44
C ASN A 87 5.49 8.49 -5.95
N GLU A 88 6.66 8.78 -5.40
CA GLU A 88 7.91 8.11 -5.75
C GLU A 88 7.84 6.62 -5.44
N MET A 89 7.32 6.22 -4.28
CA MET A 89 7.10 4.81 -3.96
C MET A 89 6.11 4.14 -4.91
N TYR A 90 4.97 4.79 -5.19
CA TYR A 90 3.95 4.25 -6.08
C TYR A 90 4.50 3.97 -7.48
N PHE A 91 5.15 4.96 -8.10
CA PHE A 91 5.76 4.76 -9.42
C PHE A 91 6.93 3.79 -9.39
N ALA A 92 7.74 3.78 -8.33
CA ALA A 92 8.80 2.77 -8.17
C ALA A 92 8.21 1.35 -8.11
N GLY A 93 7.05 1.16 -7.46
CA GLY A 93 6.40 -0.15 -7.35
C GLY A 93 5.95 -0.68 -8.71
N ILE A 94 5.30 0.18 -9.49
CA ILE A 94 4.93 -0.11 -10.88
C ILE A 94 6.18 -0.43 -11.72
N LEU A 95 7.21 0.41 -11.65
CA LEU A 95 8.45 0.21 -12.39
C LEU A 95 9.16 -1.10 -12.00
N TYR A 96 9.14 -1.48 -10.72
CA TYR A 96 9.68 -2.75 -10.27
C TYR A 96 8.94 -3.91 -10.94
N GLN A 97 7.61 -3.91 -10.92
CA GLN A 97 6.80 -4.96 -11.51
C GLN A 97 7.01 -5.11 -13.02
N ILE A 98 7.07 -4.01 -13.77
CA ILE A 98 7.21 -4.07 -15.23
C ILE A 98 8.66 -4.31 -15.69
N THR A 99 9.68 -3.92 -14.92
CA THR A 99 11.09 -4.02 -15.33
C THR A 99 11.88 -5.12 -14.63
N GLY A 100 11.43 -5.59 -13.47
CA GLY A 100 12.17 -6.51 -12.60
C GLY A 100 13.43 -5.90 -11.94
N GLN A 101 13.69 -4.60 -12.11
CA GLN A 101 14.91 -3.98 -11.59
C GLN A 101 14.82 -3.76 -10.07
N VAL A 102 15.63 -4.51 -9.32
CA VAL A 102 15.67 -4.52 -7.84
C VAL A 102 15.91 -3.14 -7.23
N LYS A 103 16.56 -2.20 -7.94
CA LYS A 103 16.80 -0.83 -7.46
C LYS A 103 15.50 -0.11 -7.04
N TYR A 104 14.39 -0.39 -7.71
CA TYR A 104 13.10 0.21 -7.39
C TYR A 104 12.51 -0.38 -6.11
N ALA A 105 12.58 -1.71 -5.94
CA ALA A 105 12.10 -2.37 -4.73
C ALA A 105 12.92 -1.96 -3.50
N LYS A 106 14.24 -1.88 -3.64
CA LYS A 106 15.14 -1.43 -2.58
C LYS A 106 14.89 0.02 -2.15
N PHE A 107 14.59 0.91 -3.11
CA PHE A 107 14.20 2.29 -2.79
C PHE A 107 12.93 2.37 -1.94
N ILE A 108 11.93 1.55 -2.25
CA ILE A 108 10.69 1.48 -1.46
C ILE A 108 10.98 0.91 -0.07
N GLU A 109 11.75 -0.19 0.02
CA GLU A 109 12.17 -0.79 1.30
C GLU A 109 12.88 0.23 2.21
N GLU A 110 13.88 0.95 1.67
CA GLU A 110 14.63 1.97 2.42
C GLU A 110 13.73 3.13 2.90
N MET A 111 12.72 3.51 2.12
CA MET A 111 11.77 4.55 2.51
C MET A 111 10.79 4.04 3.56
N LEU A 112 10.28 2.80 3.41
CA LEU A 112 9.41 2.16 4.40
C LEU A 112 10.15 1.94 5.72
N ASP A 113 11.44 1.61 5.72
CA ASP A 113 12.25 1.53 6.94
C ASP A 113 12.20 2.86 7.74
N LYS A 114 12.34 3.99 7.06
CA LYS A 114 12.27 5.32 7.70
C LYS A 114 10.87 5.59 8.27
N TYR A 115 9.82 5.27 7.52
CA TYR A 115 8.45 5.42 8.01
C TYR A 115 8.15 4.46 9.17
N ALA A 116 8.65 3.23 9.13
CA ALA A 116 8.44 2.23 10.19
C ALA A 116 9.13 2.62 11.50
N GLU A 117 10.23 3.38 11.43
CA GLU A 117 10.87 3.95 12.60
C GLU A 117 10.12 5.19 13.14
N MET A 118 9.62 6.02 12.24
CA MET A 118 8.99 7.31 12.57
C MET A 118 7.54 7.16 13.04
N TYR A 119 6.71 6.44 12.28
CA TYR A 119 5.25 6.45 12.42
C TYR A 119 4.74 6.09 13.82
N PRO A 120 5.29 5.08 14.51
CA PRO A 120 4.86 4.75 15.88
C PRO A 120 5.12 5.86 16.91
N LYS A 121 6.01 6.81 16.60
CA LYS A 121 6.39 7.92 17.49
C LYS A 121 5.55 9.17 17.22
N LEU A 122 4.71 9.17 16.19
CA LEU A 122 3.88 10.31 15.81
C LEU A 122 2.61 10.38 16.66
N GLY A 123 2.36 11.56 17.24
CA GLY A 123 1.05 11.94 17.76
C GLY A 123 0.21 12.68 16.72
N LYS A 124 -0.73 13.50 17.18
CA LYS A 124 -1.46 14.43 16.32
C LYS A 124 -0.49 15.41 15.66
N HIS A 125 -0.68 15.68 14.38
CA HIS A 125 0.13 16.64 13.64
C HIS A 125 0.11 18.04 14.30
N PRO A 126 1.26 18.73 14.44
CA PRO A 126 1.35 20.01 15.16
C PRO A 126 0.51 21.13 14.54
N GLU A 127 0.39 21.16 13.21
CA GLU A 127 -0.43 22.12 12.46
C GLU A 127 -1.89 21.67 12.23
N GLY A 128 -2.41 20.76 13.06
CA GLY A 128 -3.80 20.32 13.00
C GLY A 128 -4.80 21.47 13.16
N LYS A 129 -5.86 21.49 12.35
CA LYS A 129 -6.90 22.54 12.39
C LYS A 129 -8.30 21.96 12.65
N LYS A 130 -9.33 22.51 11.99
CA LYS A 130 -10.75 22.14 12.19
C LYS A 130 -11.10 20.74 11.68
N GLN A 131 -10.42 20.25 10.63
CA GLN A 131 -10.57 18.87 10.19
C GLN A 131 -9.82 17.93 11.12
N HIS A 132 -10.19 16.64 11.15
CA HIS A 132 -9.46 15.68 11.99
C HIS A 132 -7.97 15.70 11.62
N PRO A 133 -7.06 16.00 12.56
CA PRO A 133 -5.64 16.07 12.27
C PRO A 133 -5.12 14.68 11.89
N GLY A 134 -4.22 14.62 10.91
CA GLY A 134 -3.46 13.42 10.61
C GLY A 134 -2.28 13.23 11.56
N ARG A 135 -1.36 12.35 11.19
CA ARG A 135 -0.09 12.13 11.89
C ARG A 135 1.08 12.63 11.05
N LEU A 136 1.16 12.16 9.80
CA LEU A 136 2.11 12.65 8.79
C LEU A 136 1.68 13.99 8.18
N PHE A 137 0.37 14.25 8.13
CA PHE A 137 -0.19 15.44 7.52
C PHE A 137 -1.09 16.22 8.47
N TRP A 138 -1.20 17.53 8.21
CA TRP A 138 -2.04 18.44 9.00
C TRP A 138 -3.54 18.10 9.01
N GLN A 139 -4.01 17.30 8.05
CA GLN A 139 -5.39 16.78 7.97
C GLN A 139 -5.37 15.30 7.56
N SER A 140 -6.31 14.51 8.09
CA SER A 140 -6.43 13.06 7.84
C SER A 140 -6.63 12.72 6.36
N LEU A 141 -7.23 13.61 5.56
CA LEU A 141 -7.40 13.40 4.11
C LEU A 141 -6.07 13.17 3.37
N ASN A 142 -4.98 13.81 3.76
CA ASN A 142 -3.70 13.56 3.10
C ASN A 142 -3.04 12.26 3.60
N GLU A 143 -3.33 11.89 4.84
CA GLU A 143 -2.91 10.61 5.42
C GLU A 143 -3.50 9.44 4.61
N THR A 144 -4.78 9.54 4.20
CA THR A 144 -5.45 8.49 3.41
C THR A 144 -4.85 8.35 2.02
N VAL A 145 -4.54 9.48 1.37
CA VAL A 145 -3.88 9.49 0.06
C VAL A 145 -2.49 8.86 0.15
N TRP A 146 -1.75 9.12 1.23
CA TRP A 146 -0.47 8.47 1.48
C TRP A 146 -0.61 6.96 1.66
N LEU A 147 -1.61 6.50 2.44
CA LEU A 147 -1.87 5.05 2.60
C LEU A 147 -2.21 4.40 1.26
N LEU A 148 -3.11 5.01 0.50
CA LEU A 148 -3.57 4.49 -0.79
C LEU A 148 -2.43 4.27 -1.79
N HIS A 149 -1.49 5.21 -1.88
CA HIS A 149 -0.32 5.06 -2.77
C HIS A 149 0.70 4.08 -2.21
N THR A 150 0.99 4.18 -0.91
CA THR A 150 2.07 3.41 -0.29
C THR A 150 1.70 1.94 -0.13
N ILE A 151 0.43 1.61 0.12
CA ILE A 151 -0.01 0.21 0.18
C ILE A 151 0.12 -0.48 -1.18
N GLN A 152 -0.14 0.23 -2.28
CA GLN A 152 0.06 -0.31 -3.63
C GLN A 152 1.55 -0.49 -3.94
N ALA A 153 2.41 0.44 -3.50
CA ALA A 153 3.85 0.28 -3.63
C ALA A 153 4.36 -0.93 -2.83
N TYR A 154 3.86 -1.12 -1.61
CA TYR A 154 4.17 -2.27 -0.76
C TYR A 154 3.67 -3.58 -1.38
N ASP A 155 2.44 -3.61 -1.89
CA ASP A 155 1.88 -4.75 -2.64
C ASP A 155 2.78 -5.14 -3.82
N CYS A 156 3.29 -4.16 -4.57
CA CYS A 156 4.23 -4.40 -5.66
C CYS A 156 5.56 -5.04 -5.23
N ILE A 157 6.01 -4.87 -3.99
CA ILE A 157 7.29 -5.45 -3.53
C ILE A 157 7.11 -6.54 -2.48
N TYR A 158 5.87 -6.91 -2.17
CA TYR A 158 5.52 -7.79 -1.06
C TYR A 158 6.23 -9.15 -1.15
N ASP A 159 6.13 -9.81 -2.30
CA ASP A 159 6.75 -11.14 -2.54
C ASP A 159 8.28 -11.09 -2.58
N TRP A 160 8.88 -9.90 -2.80
CA TRP A 160 10.33 -9.70 -2.81
C TRP A 160 10.91 -9.46 -1.41
N LEU A 161 10.11 -8.90 -0.51
CA LEU A 161 10.54 -8.57 0.85
C LEU A 161 10.72 -9.83 1.73
N PRO A 162 11.77 -9.86 2.58
CA PRO A 162 11.85 -10.82 3.68
C PRO A 162 10.61 -10.72 4.60
N GLN A 163 10.22 -11.84 5.20
CA GLN A 163 9.06 -11.89 6.09
C GLN A 163 9.20 -10.93 7.28
N GLU A 164 10.42 -10.74 7.78
CA GLU A 164 10.72 -9.85 8.90
C GLU A 164 10.46 -8.38 8.54
N LYS A 165 10.78 -7.98 7.30
CA LYS A 165 10.51 -6.63 6.79
C LYS A 165 9.02 -6.40 6.63
N ARG A 166 8.29 -7.38 6.06
CA ARG A 166 6.83 -7.34 5.98
C ARG A 166 6.20 -7.17 7.36
N ALA A 167 6.56 -8.04 8.31
CA ALA A 167 6.06 -7.96 9.68
C ALA A 167 6.37 -6.62 10.36
N LEU A 168 7.56 -6.04 10.12
CA LEU A 168 7.93 -4.72 10.62
C LEU A 168 7.01 -3.61 10.06
N TYR A 169 6.81 -3.57 8.74
CA TYR A 169 6.02 -2.52 8.09
C TYR A 169 4.54 -2.60 8.45
N GLU A 170 3.98 -3.81 8.48
CA GLU A 170 2.60 -4.02 8.90
C GLU A 170 2.38 -3.59 10.34
N LYS A 171 3.29 -3.96 11.25
CA LYS A 171 3.20 -3.63 12.67
C LYS A 171 3.36 -2.14 12.95
N ASN A 172 4.28 -1.47 12.26
CA ASN A 172 4.70 -0.12 12.62
C ASN A 172 4.06 0.97 11.75
N ILE A 173 3.58 0.65 10.55
CA ILE A 173 2.99 1.62 9.61
C ILE A 173 1.53 1.27 9.38
N PHE A 174 1.27 0.16 8.68
CA PHE A 174 -0.03 -0.05 8.03
C PHE A 174 -1.14 -0.34 9.04
N ARG A 175 -0.94 -1.27 9.99
CA ARG A 175 -1.95 -1.57 11.01
C ARG A 175 -2.20 -0.40 11.97
N PRO A 176 -1.18 0.35 12.44
CA PRO A 176 -1.41 1.57 13.20
C PRO A 176 -2.18 2.64 12.43
N MET A 177 -1.90 2.80 11.13
CA MET A 177 -2.57 3.80 10.29
C MET A 177 -4.03 3.42 10.00
N THR A 178 -4.33 2.16 9.68
CA THR A 178 -5.72 1.70 9.51
C THR A 178 -6.49 1.78 10.82
N LYS A 179 -5.87 1.42 11.95
CA LYS A 179 -6.45 1.62 13.28
C LYS A 179 -6.77 3.09 13.57
N PHE A 180 -5.85 4.01 13.26
CA PHE A 180 -6.09 5.44 13.37
C PHE A 180 -7.31 5.89 12.56
N PHE A 181 -7.47 5.42 11.33
CA PHE A 181 -8.65 5.77 10.53
C PHE A 181 -9.96 5.22 11.09
N VAL A 182 -9.95 3.97 11.55
CA VAL A 182 -11.15 3.29 12.03
C VAL A 182 -11.59 3.80 13.41
N GLU A 183 -10.64 3.94 14.34
CA GLU A 183 -10.94 4.21 15.76
C GLU A 183 -10.85 5.68 16.14
N GLU A 184 -9.99 6.46 15.47
CA GLU A 184 -9.81 7.89 15.81
C GLU A 184 -10.52 8.80 14.81
N CYS A 185 -10.57 8.43 13.53
CA CYS A 185 -11.26 9.21 12.49
C CYS A 185 -12.70 8.74 12.22
N THR A 186 -13.39 8.14 13.18
CA THR A 186 -14.70 7.47 12.96
C THR A 186 -15.74 8.36 12.27
N GLU A 187 -15.84 9.64 12.65
CA GLU A 187 -16.78 10.58 12.00
C GLU A 187 -16.48 10.79 10.50
N GLU A 188 -15.20 10.77 10.10
CA GLU A 188 -14.82 10.89 8.69
C GLU A 188 -14.91 9.53 7.98
N PHE A 189 -14.64 8.42 8.68
CA PHE A 189 -14.76 7.04 8.17
C PHE A 189 -16.20 6.72 7.76
N ASP A 190 -17.18 7.04 8.62
CA ASP A 190 -18.61 6.78 8.38
C ASP A 190 -19.29 7.86 7.50
N ARG A 191 -18.52 8.84 7.03
CA ARG A 191 -19.07 10.02 6.37
C ARG A 191 -19.48 9.72 4.93
N ILE A 192 -20.74 10.02 4.59
CA ILE A 192 -21.21 10.08 3.19
C ILE A 192 -20.71 11.38 2.54
N HIS A 193 -19.43 11.40 2.20
CA HIS A 193 -18.70 12.52 1.61
C HIS A 193 -17.42 12.00 0.95
N ASN A 194 -16.77 12.81 0.12
CA ASN A 194 -15.52 12.38 -0.53
C ASN A 194 -14.42 11.98 0.47
N HIS A 195 -14.39 12.58 1.66
CA HIS A 195 -13.47 12.19 2.73
C HIS A 195 -13.66 10.73 3.16
N GLY A 196 -14.90 10.32 3.40
CA GLY A 196 -15.23 8.92 3.71
C GLY A 196 -14.84 7.99 2.57
N THR A 197 -15.12 8.37 1.32
CA THR A 197 -14.69 7.60 0.14
C THR A 197 -13.18 7.35 0.11
N TRP A 198 -12.37 8.38 0.38
CA TRP A 198 -10.91 8.22 0.44
C TRP A 198 -10.46 7.32 1.59
N ILE A 199 -11.07 7.47 2.77
CA ILE A 199 -10.72 6.65 3.95
C ILE A 199 -11.05 5.18 3.70
N VAL A 200 -12.31 4.86 3.33
CA VAL A 200 -12.73 3.46 3.15
C VAL A 200 -11.99 2.81 1.98
N ALA A 201 -11.68 3.55 0.90
CA ALA A 201 -10.85 3.02 -0.18
C ALA A 201 -9.43 2.67 0.31
N ALA A 202 -8.78 3.55 1.07
CA ALA A 202 -7.44 3.31 1.59
C ALA A 202 -7.41 2.16 2.61
N VAL A 203 -8.38 2.10 3.52
CA VAL A 203 -8.49 1.03 4.53
C VAL A 203 -8.86 -0.30 3.89
N GLY A 204 -9.76 -0.32 2.92
CA GLY A 204 -10.13 -1.53 2.17
C GLY A 204 -8.96 -2.09 1.35
N MET A 205 -8.21 -1.24 0.63
CA MET A 205 -6.99 -1.64 -0.08
C MET A 205 -5.93 -2.20 0.88
N ALA A 206 -5.74 -1.57 2.04
CA ALA A 206 -4.89 -2.11 3.09
C ALA A 206 -5.40 -3.47 3.60
N GLY A 207 -6.70 -3.62 3.82
CA GLY A 207 -7.30 -4.91 4.20
C GLY A 207 -6.99 -6.03 3.21
N PHE A 208 -7.06 -5.76 1.90
CA PHE A 208 -6.71 -6.77 0.88
C PHE A 208 -5.24 -7.18 0.93
N VAL A 209 -4.32 -6.22 1.07
CA VAL A 209 -2.86 -6.49 1.07
C VAL A 209 -2.39 -7.10 2.39
N LEU A 210 -2.98 -6.71 3.51
CA LEU A 210 -2.67 -7.22 4.85
C LEU A 210 -3.41 -8.53 5.19
N GLU A 211 -4.18 -9.06 4.24
CA GLU A 211 -5.07 -10.22 4.41
C GLU A 211 -6.00 -10.08 5.62
N ASP A 212 -6.54 -8.88 5.83
CA ASP A 212 -7.40 -8.51 6.96
C ASP A 212 -8.85 -8.34 6.48
N GLU A 213 -9.63 -9.42 6.55
CA GLU A 213 -11.03 -9.44 6.12
C GLU A 213 -11.92 -8.47 6.91
N GLN A 214 -11.56 -8.15 8.15
CA GLN A 214 -12.32 -7.21 8.96
C GLN A 214 -12.18 -5.79 8.39
N LEU A 215 -10.97 -5.37 8.05
CA LEU A 215 -10.75 -4.07 7.40
C LEU A 215 -11.49 -3.95 6.06
N VAL A 216 -11.51 -5.04 5.28
CA VAL A 216 -12.27 -5.09 4.02
C VAL A 216 -13.77 -4.93 4.30
N LYS A 217 -14.32 -5.72 5.21
CA LYS A 217 -15.76 -5.71 5.53
C LYS A 217 -16.22 -4.37 6.09
N MET A 218 -15.39 -3.69 6.89
CA MET A 218 -15.71 -2.37 7.42
C MET A 218 -15.72 -1.28 6.34
N SER A 219 -15.08 -1.52 5.20
CA SER A 219 -14.92 -0.55 4.11
C SER A 219 -15.95 -0.70 2.98
N LEU A 220 -16.90 -1.65 3.11
CA LEU A 220 -17.96 -1.96 2.14
C LEU A 220 -19.33 -1.54 2.70
#